data_AF-A0A0F9M999-F1
#
_entry.id   AF-A0A0F9M999-F1
#
_cell.length_a   1.000
_cell.length_b   1.000
_cell.length_c   1.000
_cell.angle_alpha   90.00
_cell.angle_beta   90.00
_cell.angle_gamma   90.00
#
_symmetry.space_group_name_H-M   'P 1'
#
loop_
_entity.id
_entity.type
_entity.pdbx_description
1 polymer ?
#
loop_
_entity_poly.entity_id
_entity_poly.type
_entity_poly.pdbx_seq_one_letter_code
_entity_poly.pdbx_strand_id
1 'polypeptide(L)' 'MTTKSIKISQNTYEKLVELAGHLQSKQKRKISIEETIKYLLRKRISNFSESWEMSDEEYEELKKKIGEVWKTWQSV' A
#
# COMPACT_ATOMS: atom_id res chain seq x y z
N MET A 1 11.18 -24.40 6.07
CA MET A 1 10.86 -23.55 4.90
C MET A 1 12.14 -23.28 4.14
N THR A 2 12.16 -23.46 2.82
CA THR A 2 13.30 -23.06 1.98
C THR A 2 13.32 -21.53 1.85
N THR A 3 14.13 -20.88 2.67
CA THR A 3 14.34 -19.43 2.57
C THR A 3 15.21 -19.13 1.35
N LYS A 4 14.60 -18.57 0.31
CA LYS A 4 15.35 -18.04 -0.83
C LYS A 4 16.02 -16.72 -0.42
N SER A 5 17.33 -16.63 -0.64
CA SER A 5 18.07 -15.39 -0.41
C SER A 5 17.66 -14.34 -1.45
N ILE A 6 17.39 -13.12 -0.98
CA ILE A 6 17.05 -11.99 -1.84
C ILE A 6 18.31 -11.12 -1.99
N LYS A 7 18.76 -10.91 -3.22
CA LYS A 7 19.81 -9.93 -3.51
C LYS A 7 19.16 -8.55 -3.66
N ILE A 8 19.74 -7.56 -3.00
CA ILE A 8 19.39 -6.15 -3.16
C ILE A 8 20.65 -5.38 -3.56
N SER A 9 20.47 -4.33 -4.36
CA SER A 9 21.58 -3.43 -4.67
C SER A 9 21.96 -2.60 -3.44
N GLN A 10 23.22 -2.17 -3.40
CA GLN A 10 23.76 -1.33 -2.33
C GLN A 10 22.92 -0.05 -2.12
N ASN A 11 22.59 0.64 -3.23
CA ASN A 11 21.74 1.83 -3.21
C ASN A 11 20.35 1.56 -2.57
N THR A 12 19.72 0.43 -2.89
CA THR A 12 18.43 0.07 -2.29
C THR A 12 18.57 -0.20 -0.80
N TYR A 13 19.65 -0.86 -0.37
CA TYR A 13 19.92 -1.08 1.04
C TYR A 13 20.12 0.22 1.80
N GLU A 14 20.92 1.16 1.27
CA GLU A 14 21.16 2.47 1.86
C GLU A 14 19.86 3.26 2.08
N LYS A 15 18.99 3.29 1.07
CA LYS A 15 17.66 3.92 1.18
C LYS A 15 16.77 3.28 2.25
N LEU A 16 16.84 1.96 2.41
CA LEU A 16 16.09 1.26 3.45
C LEU A 16 16.61 1.62 4.85
N VAL A 17 17.93 1.73 5.00
CA VAL A 17 18.55 2.13 6.28
C VAL A 17 18.21 3.59 6.61
N GLU A 18 18.29 4.49 5.65
CA GLU A 18 17.91 5.89 5.81
C GLU A 18 16.44 6.02 6.27
N LEU A 19 15.53 5.31 5.60
CA LEU A 19 14.12 5.28 5.99
C LEU A 19 13.92 4.70 7.40
N ALA A 20 14.65 3.65 7.74
CA ALA A 20 14.60 3.05 9.08
C ALA A 20 15.04 4.05 10.16
N GLY A 21 16.10 4.83 9.90
CA GLY A 21 16.59 5.88 10.79
C GLY A 21 15.57 7.02 10.99
N HIS A 22 14.90 7.44 9.92
CA HIS A 22 13.80 8.40 10.01
C HIS A 22 12.62 7.87 10.84
N LEU A 23 12.22 6.61 10.60
CA LEU A 23 11.13 6.00 11.35
C LEU A 23 11.50 5.81 12.82
N GLN A 24 12.74 5.44 13.12
CA GLN A 24 13.25 5.27 14.48
C GLN A 24 13.21 6.60 15.23
N SER A 25 13.62 7.69 14.58
CA SER A 25 13.56 9.04 15.16
C SER A 25 12.12 9.46 15.47
N LYS A 26 11.17 9.15 14.57
CA LYS A 26 9.75 9.49 14.73
C LYS A 26 9.06 8.65 15.81
N GLN A 27 9.32 7.35 15.86
CA GLN A 27 8.66 6.42 16.78
C GLN A 27 9.41 6.24 18.11
N LYS A 28 10.60 6.81 18.26
CA LYS A 28 11.47 6.72 19.45
C LYS A 28 11.75 5.29 19.91
N ARG A 29 11.77 4.33 18.98
CA ARG A 29 12.05 2.91 19.24
C ARG A 29 12.93 2.33 18.15
N LYS A 30 13.61 1.21 18.44
CA LYS A 30 14.33 0.43 17.43
C LYS A 30 13.34 -0.09 16.39
N ILE A 31 13.74 -0.03 15.11
CA ILE A 31 12.93 -0.46 13.97
C ILE A 31 13.74 -1.44 13.14
N SER A 32 13.13 -2.57 12.78
CA SER A 32 13.76 -3.57 11.92
C SER A 32 13.57 -3.22 10.44
N ILE A 33 14.44 -3.75 9.57
CA ILE A 33 14.26 -3.61 8.12
C ILE A 33 12.94 -4.22 7.65
N GLU A 34 12.47 -5.29 8.29
CA GLU A 34 11.15 -5.87 7.99
C GLU A 34 10.02 -4.87 8.25
N GLU A 35 10.07 -4.15 9.38
CA GLU A 35 9.09 -3.11 9.70
C GLU A 35 9.16 -1.94 8.70
N THR A 36 10.37 -1.54 8.30
CA THR A 36 10.60 -0.53 7.27
C THR A 36 9.96 -0.93 5.94
N ILE A 37 10.14 -2.19 5.51
CA ILE A 37 9.53 -2.73 4.28
C ILE A 37 8.00 -2.75 4.41
N LYS A 38 7.45 -3.22 5.54
CA LYS A 38 6.00 -3.20 5.79
C LYS A 38 5.42 -1.79 5.75
N TYR A 39 6.14 -0.81 6.31
CA TYR A 39 5.75 0.59 6.26
C TYR A 39 5.71 1.12 4.82
N LEU A 40 6.73 0.82 4.01
CA LEU A 40 6.75 1.19 2.59
C LEU A 40 5.61 0.55 1.80
N LEU A 41 5.33 -0.73 2.03
CA LEU A 41 4.23 -1.44 1.37
C LEU A 41 2.88 -0.80 1.71
N ARG A 42 2.64 -0.48 3.00
CA ARG A 42 1.43 0.23 3.43
C ARG A 42 1.31 1.60 2.77
N LYS A 43 2.40 2.37 2.76
CA LYS A 43 2.43 3.70 2.11
C LYS A 43 2.19 3.61 0.61
N ARG A 44 2.73 2.60 -0.08
CA ARG A 44 2.51 2.43 -1.52
C ARG A 44 1.05 2.13 -1.83
N ILE A 45 0.39 1.33 -1.01
CA ILE A 45 -1.05 1.03 -1.15
C ILE A 45 -1.89 2.30 -0.92
N SER A 46 -1.58 3.13 0.09
CA SER A 46 -2.26 4.42 0.25
C SER A 46 -1.98 5.41 -0.89
N ASN A 47 -0.79 5.35 -1.49
CA ASN A 47 -0.49 6.19 -2.65
C ASN A 47 -1.28 5.75 -3.89
N PHE A 48 -1.63 4.47 -4.02
CA PHE A 48 -2.54 4.00 -5.09
C PHE A 48 -3.94 4.58 -4.95
N SER A 49 -4.44 4.81 -3.72
CA SER A 49 -5.71 5.52 -3.52
C SER A 49 -5.60 7.03 -3.78
N GLU A 50 -4.42 7.63 -3.61
CA GLU A 50 -4.18 9.04 -3.95
C GLU A 50 -3.95 9.28 -5.46
N SER A 51 -3.45 8.28 -6.20
CA SER A 51 -3.18 8.38 -7.64
C SER A 51 -4.34 7.92 -8.52
N TRP A 52 -5.46 7.50 -7.93
CA TRP A 52 -6.61 7.07 -8.71
C TRP A 52 -7.49 8.27 -9.04
N GLU A 53 -7.28 8.82 -10.24
CA GLU A 53 -8.23 9.73 -10.86
C GLU A 53 -9.29 8.88 -11.58
N MET A 54 -10.44 8.71 -10.93
CA MET A 54 -11.62 8.07 -11.53
C MET A 54 -12.22 9.03 -12.56
N SER A 55 -12.39 8.56 -13.79
CA SER A 55 -13.11 9.31 -14.82
C SER A 55 -14.62 9.31 -14.59
N ASP A 56 -15.33 10.28 -15.15
CA ASP A 56 -16.79 10.37 -15.06
C ASP A 56 -17.49 9.13 -15.64
N GLU A 57 -16.91 8.53 -16.69
CA GLU A 57 -17.41 7.31 -17.31
C GLU A 57 -17.27 6.10 -16.38
N GLU A 58 -16.11 5.94 -15.73
CA GLU A 58 -15.88 4.91 -14.73
C GLU A 58 -16.80 5.09 -13.51
N TYR A 59 -17.06 6.35 -13.10
CA TYR A 59 -17.96 6.66 -12.01
C TYR A 59 -19.40 6.21 -12.32
N GLU A 60 -19.93 6.55 -13.50
CA GLU A 60 -21.29 6.17 -13.88
C GLU A 60 -21.45 4.66 -14.06
N GLU A 61 -20.43 3.97 -14.59
CA GLU A 61 -20.43 2.52 -14.70
C GLU A 61 -20.42 1.85 -13.31
N LEU A 62 -19.58 2.34 -12.39
CA LEU A 62 -19.52 1.84 -11.03
C LEU A 62 -20.83 2.06 -10.28
N LYS A 63 -21.40 3.27 -10.39
CA LYS A 63 -22.67 3.65 -9.77
C LYS A 63 -23.82 2.79 -10.27
N LYS A 64 -23.87 2.50 -11.57
CA LYS A 64 -24.86 1.59 -12.16
C LYS A 64 -24.75 0.19 -11.58
N LYS A 65 -23.53 -0.38 -11.54
CA LYS A 65 -23.28 -1.72 -10.97
C LYS A 65 -23.66 -1.81 -9.50
N ILE A 66 -23.31 -0.80 -8.70
CA ILE A 66 -23.69 -0.75 -7.28
C ILE A 66 -25.21 -0.68 -7.14
N GLY A 67 -25.89 0.15 -7.95
CA GLY A 67 -27.35 0.25 -7.94
C GLY A 67 -28.05 -1.05 -8.32
N GLU A 68 -27.51 -1.81 -9.27
CA GLU A 68 -28.01 -3.13 -9.65
C GLU A 68 -27.88 -4.12 -8.49
N VAL A 69 -26.70 -4.21 -7.88
CA VAL A 69 -26.46 -5.07 -6.71
C VAL A 69 -27.34 -4.68 -5.53
N TRP A 70 -27.50 -3.38 -5.27
CA TRP A 70 -28.34 -2.87 -4.18
C TRP A 70 -29.81 -3.26 -4.35
N LYS A 71 -30.34 -3.24 -5.57
CA LYS A 71 -31.70 -3.70 -5.87
C LYS A 71 -31.87 -5.19 -5.55
N THR A 72 -30.87 -6.01 -5.85
CA THR A 72 -30.88 -7.44 -5.51
C THR A 72 -30.92 -7.66 -4.01
N TRP A 73 -30.21 -6.82 -3.25
CA TRP A 73 -30.18 -6.89 -1.78
C TRP A 73 -31.48 -6.39 -1.13
N GLN A 74 -32.19 -5.43 -1.74
CA GLN A 74 -33.51 -4.99 -1.27
C GLN A 74 -34.64 -5.96 -1.60
N SER A 75 -34.42 -6.86 -2.55
CA SER A 75 -35.39 -7.91 -2.93
C SER A 75 -35.26 -9.21 -2.12
N VAL A 76 -34.32 -9.26 -1.16
CA VAL A 76 -34.15 -10.33 -0.16
C VAL A 76 -34.70 -9.85 1.17
#